data_AF-A0A6J8DA60-F1
#
_entry.id   AF-A0A6J8DA60-F1
#
_cell.length_a   1.000
_cell.length_b   1.000
_cell.length_c   1.000
_cell.angle_alpha   90.00
_cell.angle_beta   90.00
_cell.angle_gamma   90.00
#
_symmetry.space_group_name_H-M   'P 1'
#
loop_
_entity.id
_entity.type
_entity.pdbx_description
1 polymer ?
#
loop_
_entity_poly.entity_id
_entity_poly.type
_entity_poly.pdbx_seq_one_letter_code
_entity_poly.pdbx_strand_id
1 'polypeptide(L)'
;MGKLDTVTWLIENFDNKLFDMKEAMNNACLMGKLDTVTWLIENFDNKLFDMKEAMNNACLMGKTRHTVTWLIENFDNKLFDMKEAMNNACLKGKVDTVKWLIENFHIELFDLKEAMKNSCIMGKLDIVKWLIQNFDNELFDMKEAMNNACLMGKLDTVEWLIENFDNIFFDMKEAMNNACWSGDLDIVKWLIENFDNELFDIKEAMNKACLMGKLDTVTWLIENFDNKLFDMKEAMNNACLMGKSRHSDMVDREFDNKLFDMKEAMNNACLKGKVDTVKRLIENFHIELFDLKEAMKNSCIMGKLDIVKWLIQNFDNELFDMKEAMNNACLIGKLDTVKWLIENFDNELFDMKEA
;
A
#
# COMPACT_ATOMS: atom_id res chain seq x y z
N MET A 1 -22.70 12.45 17.98
CA MET A 1 -23.14 11.04 17.96
C MET A 1 -22.91 10.44 19.35
N GLY A 2 -23.88 9.70 19.88
CA GLY A 2 -23.78 8.98 21.17
C GLY A 2 -24.00 9.80 22.46
N LYS A 3 -24.53 11.02 22.40
CA LYS A 3 -24.90 11.78 23.61
C LYS A 3 -26.23 11.27 24.15
N LEU A 4 -26.29 11.00 25.45
CA LEU A 4 -27.49 10.46 26.12
C LEU A 4 -28.72 11.33 25.81
N ASP A 5 -28.67 12.64 26.02
CA ASP A 5 -29.79 13.56 25.76
C ASP A 5 -30.36 13.48 24.33
N THR A 6 -29.49 13.24 23.34
CA THR A 6 -29.91 13.11 21.95
C THR A 6 -30.55 11.74 21.71
N VAL A 7 -30.00 10.69 22.30
CA VAL A 7 -30.53 9.31 22.19
C VAL A 7 -31.89 9.21 22.87
N THR A 8 -32.03 9.72 24.09
CA THR A 8 -33.30 9.72 24.83
C THR A 8 -34.36 10.52 24.08
N TRP A 9 -34.03 11.73 23.63
CA TRP A 9 -34.96 12.57 22.87
C TRP A 9 -35.42 11.89 21.57
N LEU A 10 -34.53 11.25 20.82
CA LEU A 10 -34.90 10.53 19.59
C LEU A 10 -35.85 9.36 19.87
N ILE A 11 -35.60 8.60 20.93
CA ILE A 11 -36.44 7.46 21.33
C ILE A 11 -37.81 7.91 21.84
N GLU A 12 -37.86 9.02 22.58
CA GLU A 12 -39.12 9.57 23.11
C GLU A 12 -40.01 10.19 22.03
N ASN A 13 -39.43 10.70 20.93
CA ASN A 13 -40.14 11.49 19.92
C ASN A 13 -40.37 10.76 18.58
N PHE A 14 -39.76 9.59 18.36
CA PHE A 14 -39.89 8.83 17.11
C PHE A 14 -40.19 7.34 17.39
N ASP A 15 -40.83 6.66 16.42
CA ASP A 15 -41.11 5.22 16.55
C ASP A 15 -39.81 4.43 16.68
N ASN A 16 -39.67 3.65 17.76
CA ASN A 16 -38.52 2.80 18.06
C ASN A 16 -38.16 1.85 16.89
N LYS A 17 -39.09 1.53 15.99
CA LYS A 17 -38.82 0.73 14.79
C LYS A 17 -37.89 1.43 13.78
N LEU A 18 -37.74 2.75 13.85
CA LEU A 18 -36.84 3.54 13.02
C LEU A 18 -35.45 3.72 13.66
N PHE A 19 -35.31 3.37 14.94
CA PHE A 19 -34.08 3.59 15.69
C PHE A 19 -33.25 2.30 15.72
N ASP A 20 -32.10 2.33 15.06
CA ASP A 20 -31.18 1.20 15.05
C ASP A 20 -30.43 1.10 16.39
N MET A 21 -30.94 0.22 17.26
CA MET A 21 -30.37 -0.02 18.59
C MET A 21 -28.93 -0.54 18.54
N LYS A 22 -28.56 -1.29 17.50
CA LYS A 22 -27.18 -1.79 17.34
C LYS A 22 -26.24 -0.64 17.04
N GLU A 23 -26.62 0.19 16.07
CA GLU A 23 -25.81 1.35 15.67
C GLU A 23 -25.67 2.37 16.81
N ALA A 24 -26.73 2.57 17.60
CA ALA A 24 -26.68 3.43 18.77
C ALA A 24 -25.69 2.90 19.83
N MET A 25 -25.75 1.60 20.13
CA MET A 25 -24.81 0.95 21.06
C MET A 25 -23.37 1.02 20.55
N ASN A 26 -23.15 0.65 19.29
CA ASN A 26 -21.82 0.66 18.67
C ASN A 26 -21.19 2.05 18.70
N ASN A 27 -21.95 3.09 18.36
CA ASN A 27 -21.48 4.48 18.43
C ASN A 27 -21.23 4.96 19.86
N ALA A 28 -22.05 4.55 20.82
CA ALA A 28 -21.85 4.89 22.23
C ALA A 28 -20.56 4.25 22.76
N CYS A 29 -20.34 2.96 22.46
CA CYS A 29 -19.12 2.22 22.78
C CYS A 29 -17.88 2.83 22.11
N LEU A 30 -17.96 3.10 20.80
CA LEU A 30 -16.89 3.72 20.02
C LEU A 30 -16.43 5.06 20.62
N MET A 31 -17.39 5.85 21.10
CA MET A 31 -17.15 7.17 21.68
C MET A 31 -16.86 7.14 23.18
N GLY A 32 -16.88 5.96 23.83
CA GLY A 32 -16.66 5.81 25.28
C GLY A 32 -17.74 6.48 26.13
N LYS A 33 -18.97 6.53 25.65
CA LYS A 33 -20.10 7.17 26.32
C LYS A 33 -20.78 6.20 27.28
N LEU A 34 -20.13 5.94 28.41
CA LEU A 34 -20.62 4.99 29.42
C LEU A 34 -22.06 5.30 29.86
N ASP A 35 -22.42 6.57 30.07
CA ASP A 35 -23.78 6.96 30.45
C ASP A 35 -24.83 6.55 29.39
N THR A 36 -24.47 6.63 28.11
CA THR A 36 -25.35 6.20 27.02
C THR A 36 -25.41 4.67 26.93
N VAL A 37 -24.28 3.98 27.11
CA VAL A 37 -24.21 2.50 27.10
C VAL A 37 -25.04 1.89 28.23
N THR A 38 -24.85 2.40 29.46
CA THR A 38 -25.58 1.97 30.66
C THR A 38 -27.08 2.20 30.48
N TRP A 39 -27.49 3.40 30.07
CA TRP A 39 -28.91 3.70 29.83
C TRP A 39 -29.53 2.80 28.77
N LEU A 40 -28.83 2.53 27.64
CA LEU A 40 -29.32 1.62 26.61
C LEU A 40 -29.56 0.20 27.15
N ILE A 41 -28.66 -0.32 27.98
CA ILE A 41 -28.79 -1.66 28.57
C ILE A 41 -29.86 -1.73 29.66
N GLU A 42 -30.02 -0.67 30.45
CA GLU A 42 -31.04 -0.60 31.51
C GLU A 42 -32.47 -0.51 30.95
N ASN A 43 -32.65 0.06 29.76
CA ASN A 43 -33.96 0.33 29.19
C ASN A 43 -34.39 -0.65 28.09
N PHE A 44 -33.49 -1.51 27.59
CA PHE A 44 -33.78 -2.37 26.45
C PHE A 44 -33.20 -3.78 26.60
N ASP A 45 -33.82 -4.77 25.95
CA ASP A 45 -33.33 -6.16 25.96
C ASP A 45 -31.96 -6.25 25.26
N ASN A 46 -30.98 -6.82 25.95
CA ASN A 46 -29.62 -7.00 25.46
C ASN A 46 -29.53 -7.77 24.12
N LYS A 47 -30.54 -8.58 23.78
CA LYS A 47 -30.63 -9.28 22.48
C LYS A 47 -30.77 -8.33 21.29
N LEU A 48 -31.11 -7.06 21.53
CA LEU A 48 -31.17 -6.04 20.49
C LEU A 48 -29.78 -5.52 20.10
N PHE A 49 -28.75 -5.79 20.90
CA PHE A 49 -27.39 -5.32 20.67
C PHE A 49 -26.50 -6.44 20.14
N ASP A 50 -25.51 -6.06 19.35
CA ASP A 50 -24.38 -6.93 19.03
C ASP A 50 -23.26 -6.67 20.05
N MET A 51 -23.20 -7.48 21.11
CA MET A 51 -22.23 -7.28 22.19
C MET A 51 -20.78 -7.47 21.74
N LYS A 52 -20.53 -8.27 20.69
CA LYS A 52 -19.19 -8.43 20.12
C LYS A 52 -18.76 -7.13 19.44
N GLU A 53 -19.62 -6.60 18.59
CA GLU A 53 -19.34 -5.35 17.88
C GLU A 53 -19.26 -4.15 18.82
N ALA A 54 -20.08 -4.11 19.87
CA ALA A 54 -19.99 -3.12 20.93
C ALA A 54 -18.63 -3.15 21.63
N MET A 55 -18.12 -4.35 21.98
CA MET A 55 -16.80 -4.51 22.58
C MET A 55 -15.68 -4.11 21.63
N ASN A 56 -15.74 -4.52 20.36
CA ASN A 56 -14.76 -4.16 19.32
C ASN A 56 -14.65 -2.64 19.18
N ASN A 57 -15.81 -1.97 19.06
CA ASN A 57 -15.87 -0.51 18.96
C ASN A 57 -15.34 0.18 20.22
N ALA A 58 -15.65 -0.36 21.40
CA ALA A 58 -15.09 0.16 22.64
C ALA A 58 -13.55 0.07 22.60
N CYS A 59 -12.94 -1.03 22.20
CA CYS A 59 -11.48 -1.14 22.15
C CYS A 59 -10.79 -0.28 21.06
N LEU A 60 -11.55 0.31 20.13
CA LEU A 60 -11.02 0.95 18.92
C LEU A 60 -10.44 2.37 19.14
N MET A 61 -11.02 3.20 20.02
CA MET A 61 -10.68 4.63 20.13
C MET A 61 -9.82 5.02 21.34
N GLY A 62 -9.63 4.14 22.33
CA GLY A 62 -8.75 4.35 23.48
C GLY A 62 -9.29 5.26 24.60
N LYS A 63 -10.53 5.76 24.50
CA LYS A 63 -11.19 6.56 25.55
C LYS A 63 -12.27 5.78 26.32
N THR A 64 -12.11 4.48 26.35
CA THR A 64 -13.21 3.54 26.57
C THR A 64 -12.95 2.59 27.72
N ARG A 65 -11.86 2.79 28.49
CA ARG A 65 -11.52 1.92 29.64
C ARG A 65 -12.72 1.70 30.54
N HIS A 66 -13.38 2.77 30.98
CA HIS A 66 -14.59 2.70 31.81
C HIS A 66 -15.72 1.92 31.13
N THR A 67 -15.94 2.11 29.83
CA THR A 67 -16.95 1.38 29.06
C THR A 67 -16.60 -0.12 28.95
N VAL A 68 -15.36 -0.47 28.64
CA VAL A 68 -14.92 -1.86 28.53
C VAL A 68 -14.94 -2.56 29.89
N THR A 69 -14.45 -1.90 30.95
CA THR A 69 -14.51 -2.40 32.33
C THR A 69 -15.95 -2.72 32.72
N TRP A 70 -16.85 -1.75 32.52
CA TRP A 70 -18.26 -1.92 32.87
C TRP A 70 -18.91 -3.04 32.05
N LEU A 71 -18.65 -3.13 30.74
CA LEU A 71 -19.18 -4.20 29.89
C LEU A 71 -18.74 -5.58 30.39
N ILE A 72 -17.48 -5.75 30.81
CA ILE A 72 -16.98 -7.04 31.30
C ILE A 72 -17.47 -7.37 32.71
N GLU A 73 -17.59 -6.38 33.60
CA GLU A 73 -18.11 -6.58 34.95
C GLU A 73 -19.60 -6.97 34.97
N ASN A 74 -20.36 -6.55 33.96
CA ASN A 74 -21.82 -6.75 33.91
C ASN A 74 -22.28 -7.89 32.98
N PHE A 75 -21.38 -8.47 32.18
CA PHE A 75 -21.72 -9.47 31.19
C PHE A 75 -20.72 -10.64 31.17
N ASP A 76 -21.19 -11.85 30.80
CA ASP A 76 -20.31 -13.00 30.60
C ASP A 76 -19.35 -12.72 29.42
N ASN A 77 -18.04 -12.90 29.66
CA ASN A 77 -16.99 -12.71 28.65
C ASN A 77 -17.20 -13.51 27.36
N LYS A 78 -17.97 -14.61 27.41
CA LYS A 78 -18.34 -15.40 26.23
C LYS A 78 -19.21 -14.62 25.22
N LEU A 79 -19.79 -13.50 25.62
CA LEU A 79 -20.53 -12.59 24.74
C LEU A 79 -19.59 -11.74 23.87
N PHE A 80 -18.31 -11.67 24.20
CA PHE A 80 -17.31 -10.85 23.52
C PHE A 80 -16.35 -11.71 22.70
N ASP A 81 -15.80 -11.10 21.65
CA ASP A 81 -14.62 -11.62 20.98
C ASP A 81 -13.39 -10.83 21.45
N MET A 82 -12.80 -11.27 22.56
CA MET A 82 -11.67 -10.55 23.18
C MET A 82 -10.42 -10.53 22.31
N LYS A 83 -10.25 -11.53 21.42
CA LYS A 83 -9.16 -11.58 20.45
C LYS A 83 -9.34 -10.46 19.42
N GLU A 84 -10.52 -10.38 18.82
CA GLU A 84 -10.84 -9.34 17.83
C GLU A 84 -10.79 -7.94 18.44
N ALA A 85 -11.29 -7.76 19.66
CA ALA A 85 -11.24 -6.48 20.35
C ALA A 85 -9.80 -6.01 20.59
N MET A 86 -8.91 -6.93 21.02
CA MET A 86 -7.50 -6.61 21.21
C MET A 86 -6.77 -6.36 19.88
N ASN A 87 -7.07 -7.15 18.83
CA ASN A 87 -6.50 -6.95 17.50
C ASN A 87 -6.85 -5.56 16.95
N ASN A 88 -8.10 -5.11 17.11
CA ASN A 88 -8.52 -3.77 16.72
C ASN A 88 -7.78 -2.67 17.50
N ALA A 89 -7.57 -2.85 18.81
CA ALA A 89 -6.77 -1.94 19.62
C ALA A 89 -5.31 -1.88 19.13
N CYS A 90 -4.72 -3.02 18.78
CA CYS A 90 -3.37 -3.12 18.20
C CYS A 90 -3.29 -2.38 16.86
N LEU A 91 -4.22 -2.64 15.93
CA LEU A 91 -4.26 -1.99 14.62
C LEU A 91 -4.34 -0.45 14.73
N LYS A 92 -5.08 0.06 15.72
CA LYS A 92 -5.23 1.51 15.98
C LYS A 92 -4.13 2.10 16.84
N GLY A 93 -3.20 1.30 17.38
CA GLY A 93 -2.12 1.79 18.24
C GLY A 93 -2.60 2.27 19.60
N LYS A 94 -3.66 1.68 20.15
CA LYS A 94 -4.21 2.03 21.46
C LYS A 94 -3.44 1.31 22.56
N VAL A 95 -2.21 1.75 22.78
CA VAL A 95 -1.24 1.18 23.73
C VAL A 95 -1.88 0.99 25.11
N ASP A 96 -2.50 2.04 25.67
CA ASP A 96 -3.12 1.97 27.00
C ASP A 96 -4.27 0.95 27.07
N THR A 97 -5.02 0.79 25.99
CA THR A 97 -6.09 -0.22 25.91
C THR A 97 -5.51 -1.63 25.87
N VAL A 98 -4.47 -1.87 25.05
CA VAL A 98 -3.83 -3.18 24.96
C VAL A 98 -3.20 -3.58 26.29
N LYS A 99 -2.44 -2.68 26.92
CA LYS A 99 -1.85 -2.91 28.25
C LYS A 99 -2.92 -3.23 29.27
N TRP A 100 -3.94 -2.39 29.35
CA TRP A 100 -5.02 -2.56 30.31
C TRP A 100 -5.79 -3.87 30.11
N LEU A 101 -6.10 -4.25 28.86
CA LEU A 101 -6.76 -5.52 28.56
C LEU A 101 -5.94 -6.71 29.08
N ILE A 102 -4.64 -6.74 28.78
CA ILE A 102 -3.79 -7.86 29.16
C ILE A 102 -3.49 -7.90 30.67
N GLU A 103 -3.33 -6.75 31.32
CA GLU A 103 -3.07 -6.67 32.76
C GLU A 103 -4.29 -7.03 33.62
N ASN A 104 -5.51 -6.86 33.10
CA ASN A 104 -6.75 -7.01 33.87
C ASN A 104 -7.53 -8.29 33.51
N PHE A 105 -7.15 -9.00 32.45
CA PHE A 105 -7.83 -10.21 31.99
C PHE A 105 -6.86 -11.37 31.75
N HIS A 106 -7.39 -12.59 31.79
CA HIS A 106 -6.60 -13.80 31.55
C HIS A 106 -6.02 -13.80 30.12
N ILE A 107 -4.71 -14.02 30.01
CA ILE A 107 -3.98 -13.94 28.75
C ILE A 107 -4.51 -14.90 27.67
N GLU A 108 -5.12 -16.03 28.06
CA GLU A 108 -5.71 -17.03 27.16
C GLU A 108 -6.91 -16.51 26.35
N LEU A 109 -7.49 -15.38 26.75
CA LEU A 109 -8.56 -14.71 26.00
C LEU A 109 -8.03 -13.98 24.75
N PHE A 110 -6.70 -13.86 24.64
CA PHE A 110 -6.02 -13.05 23.65
C PHE A 110 -5.14 -13.89 22.74
N ASP A 111 -4.84 -13.36 21.55
CA ASP A 111 -3.85 -13.94 20.64
C ASP A 111 -2.64 -12.99 20.56
N LEU A 112 -1.62 -13.29 21.36
CA LEU A 112 -0.41 -12.46 21.42
C LEU A 112 0.40 -12.47 20.12
N LYS A 113 0.31 -13.55 19.33
CA LYS A 113 0.99 -13.64 18.02
C LYS A 113 0.34 -12.69 17.04
N GLU A 114 -0.99 -12.71 16.98
CA GLU A 114 -1.75 -11.82 16.12
C GLU A 114 -1.63 -10.35 16.56
N ALA A 115 -1.57 -10.08 17.86
CA ALA A 115 -1.29 -8.75 18.40
C ALA A 115 0.07 -8.22 17.95
N MET A 116 1.13 -9.03 18.05
CA MET A 116 2.48 -8.68 17.60
C MET A 116 2.50 -8.42 16.10
N LYS A 117 1.93 -9.32 15.30
CA LYS A 117 1.81 -9.19 13.85
C LYS A 117 1.12 -7.91 13.43
N ASN A 118 -0.08 -7.65 13.94
CA ASN A 118 -0.86 -6.44 13.60
C ASN A 118 -0.14 -5.16 14.03
N SER A 119 0.55 -5.19 15.17
CA SER A 119 1.35 -4.06 15.64
C SER A 119 2.53 -3.78 14.70
N CYS A 120 3.21 -4.82 14.20
CA CYS A 120 4.30 -4.68 13.22
C CYS A 120 3.78 -4.17 11.86
N ILE A 121 2.68 -4.74 11.35
CA ILE A 121 2.04 -4.29 10.09
C ILE A 121 1.69 -2.80 10.15
N MET A 122 1.17 -2.34 11.29
CA MET A 122 0.69 -0.96 11.46
C MET A 122 1.76 -0.01 12.02
N GLY A 123 2.98 -0.49 12.27
CA GLY A 123 4.08 0.28 12.84
C GLY A 123 3.79 0.82 14.25
N LYS A 124 3.06 0.07 15.07
CA LYS A 124 2.73 0.45 16.45
C LYS A 124 3.86 0.05 17.39
N LEU A 125 5.01 0.71 17.22
CA LEU A 125 6.25 0.39 17.91
C LEU A 125 6.10 0.33 19.44
N ASP A 126 5.30 1.21 20.05
CA ASP A 126 5.07 1.19 21.49
C ASP A 126 4.39 -0.09 21.98
N ILE A 127 3.52 -0.70 21.16
CA ILE A 127 2.90 -1.99 21.47
C ILE A 127 3.91 -3.11 21.29
N VAL A 128 4.68 -3.09 20.20
CA VAL A 128 5.76 -4.07 19.94
C VAL A 128 6.76 -4.10 21.09
N LYS A 129 7.27 -2.92 21.50
CA LYS A 129 8.15 -2.73 22.65
C LYS A 129 7.56 -3.33 23.92
N TRP A 130 6.31 -2.98 24.22
CA TRP A 130 5.66 -3.46 25.43
C TRP A 130 5.44 -4.96 25.43
N LEU A 131 5.03 -5.56 24.30
CA LEU A 131 4.85 -7.01 24.17
C LEU A 131 6.17 -7.76 24.44
N ILE A 132 7.27 -7.36 23.79
CA ILE A 132 8.59 -7.98 23.96
C ILE A 132 9.14 -7.80 25.38
N GLN A 133 8.87 -6.66 26.03
CA GLN A 133 9.35 -6.41 27.39
C GLN A 133 8.59 -7.18 28.48
N ASN A 134 7.37 -7.65 28.20
CA ASN A 134 6.48 -8.25 29.22
C ASN A 134 6.19 -9.74 28.97
N PHE A 135 6.55 -10.28 27.81
CA PHE A 135 6.28 -11.66 27.43
C PHE A 135 7.53 -12.33 26.87
N ASP A 136 7.61 -13.64 27.00
CA ASP A 136 8.71 -14.42 26.44
C ASP A 136 8.72 -14.30 24.91
N ASN A 137 9.90 -14.06 24.34
CA ASN A 137 10.08 -13.93 22.89
C ASN A 137 9.72 -15.20 22.13
N GLU A 138 9.77 -16.38 22.77
CA GLU A 138 9.32 -17.66 22.17
C GLU A 138 7.82 -17.67 21.82
N LEU A 139 7.04 -16.74 22.40
CA LEU A 139 5.62 -16.58 22.05
C LEU A 139 5.41 -15.90 20.70
N PHE A 140 6.43 -15.22 20.16
CA PHE A 140 6.33 -14.42 18.94
C PHE A 140 7.11 -15.06 17.79
N ASP A 141 6.55 -14.97 16.58
CA ASP A 141 7.32 -15.26 15.37
C ASP A 141 8.08 -14.00 14.96
N MET A 142 9.32 -13.89 15.42
CA MET A 142 10.17 -12.71 15.15
C MET A 142 10.50 -12.55 13.66
N LYS A 143 10.51 -13.63 12.88
CA LYS A 143 10.71 -13.57 11.42
C LYS A 143 9.49 -12.96 10.75
N GLU A 144 8.29 -13.43 11.09
CA GLU A 144 7.05 -12.87 10.57
C GLU A 144 6.87 -11.40 11.02
N ALA A 145 7.24 -11.05 12.25
CA ALA A 145 7.22 -9.67 12.75
C ALA A 145 8.10 -8.75 11.89
N MET A 146 9.36 -9.14 11.65
CA MET A 146 10.29 -8.40 10.80
C MET A 146 9.78 -8.28 9.36
N ASN A 147 9.36 -9.39 8.75
CA ASN A 147 8.89 -9.41 7.37
C ASN A 147 7.69 -8.49 7.16
N ASN A 148 6.72 -8.49 8.09
CA ASN A 148 5.56 -7.61 8.03
C ASN A 148 5.93 -6.13 8.21
N ALA A 149 6.88 -5.81 9.10
CA ALA A 149 7.35 -4.44 9.28
C ALA A 149 8.06 -3.92 8.01
N CYS A 150 8.92 -4.74 7.39
CA CYS A 150 9.57 -4.41 6.12
C CYS A 150 8.58 -4.24 4.97
N LEU A 151 7.64 -5.19 4.80
CA LEU A 151 6.64 -5.14 3.73
C LEU A 151 5.73 -3.91 3.81
N MET A 152 5.49 -3.40 5.02
CA MET A 152 4.61 -2.27 5.28
C MET A 152 5.35 -0.94 5.45
N GLY A 153 6.67 -0.90 5.25
CA GLY A 153 7.46 0.33 5.31
C GLY A 153 7.59 0.92 6.70
N LYS A 154 7.68 0.08 7.75
CA LYS A 154 7.72 0.53 9.15
C LYS A 154 9.15 0.63 9.65
N LEU A 155 9.93 1.58 9.11
CA LEU A 155 11.35 1.77 9.41
C LEU A 155 11.63 1.79 10.92
N ASP A 156 10.99 2.66 11.70
CA ASP A 156 11.20 2.73 13.16
C ASP A 156 11.01 1.38 13.88
N THR A 157 10.11 0.53 13.36
CA THR A 157 9.88 -0.81 13.91
C THR A 157 10.97 -1.79 13.49
N VAL A 158 11.43 -1.73 12.23
CA VAL A 158 12.55 -2.53 11.71
C VAL A 158 13.85 -2.21 12.45
N GLU A 159 14.18 -0.92 12.58
CA GLU A 159 15.37 -0.45 13.29
C GLU A 159 15.35 -0.97 14.74
N TRP A 160 14.25 -0.74 15.46
CA TRP A 160 14.16 -1.15 16.85
C TRP A 160 14.23 -2.67 17.03
N LEU A 161 13.61 -3.46 16.14
CA LEU A 161 13.69 -4.92 16.20
C LEU A 161 15.13 -5.41 16.01
N ILE A 162 15.88 -4.83 15.07
CA ILE A 162 17.27 -5.23 14.80
C ILE A 162 18.24 -4.77 15.87
N GLU A 163 18.03 -3.59 16.46
CA GLU A 163 18.89 -3.08 17.54
C GLU A 163 18.74 -3.87 18.84
N ASN A 164 17.62 -4.56 19.04
CA ASN A 164 17.29 -5.25 20.29
C ASN A 164 17.40 -6.79 20.20
N PHE A 165 17.67 -7.33 19.01
CA PHE A 165 17.78 -8.76 18.77
C PHE A 165 18.88 -9.08 17.76
N ASP A 166 19.62 -10.17 18.00
CA ASP A 166 20.59 -10.66 17.04
C ASP A 166 19.92 -11.03 15.70
N ASN A 167 20.61 -10.77 14.59
CA ASN A 167 20.09 -11.04 13.25
C ASN A 167 19.69 -12.51 13.00
N ILE A 168 20.20 -13.46 13.79
CA ILE A 168 19.84 -14.89 13.74
C ILE A 168 18.35 -15.15 14.03
N PHE A 169 17.67 -14.22 14.71
CA PHE A 169 16.23 -14.29 14.96
C PHE A 169 15.40 -13.94 13.72
N PHE A 170 16.02 -13.40 12.67
CA PHE A 170 15.35 -12.89 11.48
C PHE A 170 15.74 -13.66 10.22
N ASP A 171 14.89 -13.59 9.20
CA ASP A 171 15.27 -13.96 7.83
C ASP A 171 15.65 -12.68 7.08
N MET A 172 16.93 -12.31 7.11
CA MET A 172 17.41 -11.05 6.53
C MET A 172 17.21 -10.99 5.01
N LYS A 173 17.20 -12.14 4.32
CA LYS A 173 16.92 -12.20 2.88
C LYS A 173 15.47 -11.84 2.61
N GLU A 174 14.55 -12.44 3.36
CA GLU A 174 13.13 -12.17 3.20
C GLU A 174 12.74 -10.76 3.67
N ALA A 175 13.41 -10.23 4.70
CA ALA A 175 13.25 -8.84 5.13
C ALA A 175 13.64 -7.86 4.00
N MET A 176 14.80 -8.07 3.36
CA MET A 176 15.27 -7.27 2.22
C MET A 176 14.33 -7.41 1.00
N ASN A 177 13.90 -8.64 0.69
CA ASN A 177 12.96 -8.90 -0.39
C ASN A 177 11.64 -8.15 -0.20
N ASN A 178 11.10 -8.14 1.02
CA ASN A 178 9.86 -7.45 1.35
C ASN A 178 10.00 -5.93 1.28
N ALA A 179 11.11 -5.37 1.76
CA ALA A 179 11.40 -3.93 1.63
C ALA A 179 11.54 -3.51 0.15
N CYS A 180 12.19 -4.34 -0.67
CA CYS A 180 12.29 -4.10 -2.11
C CYS A 180 10.94 -4.25 -2.83
N TRP A 181 10.13 -5.23 -2.45
CA TRP A 181 8.78 -5.44 -2.98
C TRP A 181 7.86 -4.26 -2.67
N SER A 182 7.90 -3.73 -1.45
CA SER A 182 7.13 -2.56 -1.04
C SER A 182 7.68 -1.26 -1.65
N GLY A 183 8.97 -1.24 -1.98
CA GLY A 183 9.67 -0.07 -2.51
C GLY A 183 10.04 0.93 -1.44
N ASP A 184 10.11 0.51 -0.17
CA ASP A 184 10.53 1.35 0.94
C ASP A 184 12.05 1.52 0.92
N LEU A 185 12.51 2.42 0.04
CA LEU A 185 13.93 2.67 -0.21
C LEU A 185 14.71 3.02 1.07
N ASP A 186 14.09 3.68 2.04
CA ASP A 186 14.74 4.02 3.31
C ASP A 186 15.11 2.77 4.11
N ILE A 187 14.26 1.73 4.12
CA ILE A 187 14.57 0.44 4.76
C ILE A 187 15.67 -0.27 3.97
N VAL A 188 15.61 -0.27 2.64
CA VAL A 188 16.62 -0.90 1.78
C VAL A 188 18.01 -0.30 2.02
N LYS A 189 18.11 1.04 2.02
CA LYS A 189 19.34 1.77 2.31
C LYS A 189 19.87 1.42 3.69
N TRP A 190 19.00 1.53 4.70
CA TRP A 190 19.38 1.28 6.08
C TRP A 190 19.90 -0.16 6.28
N LEU A 191 19.27 -1.16 5.67
CA LEU A 191 19.73 -2.55 5.73
C LEU A 191 21.12 -2.73 5.09
N ILE A 192 21.38 -2.13 3.93
CA ILE A 192 22.67 -2.26 3.24
C ILE A 192 23.79 -1.46 3.92
N GLU A 193 23.47 -0.32 4.53
CA GLU A 193 24.45 0.50 5.23
C GLU A 193 24.88 -0.11 6.57
N ASN A 194 24.02 -0.91 7.21
CA ASN A 194 24.27 -1.46 8.56
C ASN A 194 24.67 -2.93 8.59
N PHE A 195 24.55 -3.66 7.46
CA PHE A 195 24.79 -5.10 7.42
C PHE A 195 25.66 -5.52 6.23
N ASP A 196 26.35 -6.65 6.40
CA ASP A 196 27.13 -7.23 5.31
C ASP A 196 26.20 -7.77 4.21
N ASN A 197 26.55 -7.49 2.95
CA ASN A 197 25.71 -7.81 1.80
C ASN A 197 25.50 -9.32 1.61
N GLU A 198 26.38 -10.16 2.18
CA GLU A 198 26.25 -11.63 2.17
C GLU A 198 25.00 -12.14 2.91
N LEU A 199 24.43 -11.33 3.81
CA LEU A 199 23.18 -11.66 4.50
C LEU A 199 21.95 -11.57 3.57
N PHE A 200 22.09 -10.93 2.42
CA PHE A 200 21.00 -10.64 1.49
C PHE A 200 21.15 -11.45 0.19
N ASP A 201 20.01 -11.70 -0.46
CA ASP A 201 20.00 -12.08 -1.88
C ASP A 201 19.68 -10.84 -2.70
N ILE A 202 20.70 -10.03 -3.00
CA ILE A 202 20.53 -8.75 -3.71
C ILE A 202 19.91 -8.94 -5.10
N LYS A 203 20.16 -10.09 -5.74
CA LYS A 203 19.56 -10.41 -7.03
C LYS A 203 18.06 -10.63 -6.90
N GLU A 204 17.63 -11.43 -5.92
CA GLU A 204 16.20 -11.62 -5.67
C GLU A 204 15.52 -10.33 -5.20
N ALA A 205 16.18 -9.55 -4.34
CA ALA A 205 15.69 -8.25 -3.89
C ALA A 205 15.44 -7.30 -5.08
N MET A 206 16.39 -7.21 -6.02
CA MET A 206 16.21 -6.49 -7.28
C MET A 206 15.02 -7.01 -8.07
N ASN A 207 14.88 -8.33 -8.22
CA ASN A 207 13.74 -8.92 -8.93
C ASN A 207 12.39 -8.52 -8.29
N LYS A 208 12.30 -8.49 -6.95
CA LYS A 208 11.09 -8.06 -6.22
C LYS A 208 10.77 -6.60 -6.51
N ALA A 209 11.77 -5.71 -6.44
CA ALA A 209 11.59 -4.29 -6.77
C ALA A 209 11.16 -4.09 -8.23
N CYS A 210 11.75 -4.83 -9.16
CA CYS A 210 11.41 -4.79 -10.57
C CYS A 210 9.99 -5.29 -10.85
N LEU A 211 9.61 -6.43 -10.26
CA LEU A 211 8.27 -7.00 -10.42
C LEU A 211 7.18 -6.03 -9.96
N MET A 212 7.46 -5.28 -8.89
CA MET A 212 6.54 -4.30 -8.31
C MET A 212 6.69 -2.89 -8.88
N GLY A 213 7.62 -2.70 -9.82
CA GLY A 213 7.87 -1.42 -10.48
C GLY A 213 8.32 -0.29 -9.55
N LYS A 214 9.16 -0.62 -8.58
CA LYS A 214 9.71 0.30 -7.59
C LYS A 214 10.97 0.97 -8.16
N LEU A 215 10.77 1.91 -9.08
CA LEU A 215 11.83 2.54 -9.85
C LEU A 215 12.94 3.14 -8.97
N ASP A 216 12.60 3.90 -7.94
CA ASP A 216 13.59 4.52 -7.05
C ASP A 216 14.49 3.48 -6.37
N THR A 217 13.90 2.35 -5.93
CA THR A 217 14.63 1.23 -5.36
C THR A 217 15.52 0.53 -6.39
N VAL A 218 15.00 0.27 -7.59
CA VAL A 218 15.76 -0.35 -8.69
C VAL A 218 16.94 0.52 -9.09
N THR A 219 16.73 1.81 -9.31
CA THR A 219 17.78 2.78 -9.65
C THR A 219 18.86 2.80 -8.60
N TRP A 220 18.49 2.92 -7.32
CA TRP A 220 19.46 2.95 -6.24
C TRP A 220 20.24 1.64 -6.12
N LEU A 221 19.60 0.48 -6.29
CA LEU A 221 20.30 -0.81 -6.30
C LEU A 221 21.29 -0.94 -7.47
N ILE A 222 20.96 -0.42 -8.65
CA ILE A 222 21.87 -0.40 -9.82
C ILE A 222 23.09 0.48 -9.53
N GLU A 223 22.90 1.63 -8.88
CA GLU A 223 24.00 2.55 -8.57
C GLU A 223 24.98 2.02 -7.53
N ASN A 224 24.53 1.10 -6.66
CA ASN A 224 25.30 0.65 -5.50
C ASN A 224 25.86 -0.78 -5.62
N PHE A 225 25.50 -1.54 -6.66
CA PHE A 225 25.94 -2.92 -6.85
C PHE A 225 26.49 -3.16 -8.27
N ASP A 226 27.39 -4.15 -8.44
CA ASP A 226 27.96 -4.46 -9.75
C ASP A 226 26.86 -4.87 -10.74
N ASN A 227 26.77 -4.13 -11.85
CA ASN A 227 25.84 -4.36 -12.96
C ASN A 227 25.84 -5.80 -13.48
N LYS A 228 26.92 -6.57 -13.29
CA LYS A 228 26.98 -8.00 -13.66
C LYS A 228 26.10 -8.91 -12.81
N LEU A 229 25.64 -8.45 -11.65
CA LEU A 229 24.73 -9.20 -10.77
C LEU A 229 23.30 -9.26 -11.35
N PHE A 230 22.98 -8.36 -12.28
CA PHE A 230 21.61 -8.15 -12.76
C PHE A 230 21.54 -8.25 -14.29
N ASP A 231 20.44 -8.79 -14.81
CA ASP A 231 20.03 -8.46 -16.18
C ASP A 231 19.39 -7.07 -16.12
N MET A 232 20.24 -6.03 -16.23
CA MET A 232 19.85 -4.62 -16.14
C MET A 232 18.71 -4.26 -17.11
N LYS A 233 18.72 -4.89 -18.30
CA LYS A 233 17.74 -4.67 -19.35
C LYS A 233 16.38 -5.23 -18.93
N GLU A 234 16.34 -6.48 -18.49
CA GLU A 234 15.10 -7.13 -18.04
C GLU A 234 14.54 -6.48 -16.75
N ALA A 235 15.42 -6.18 -15.79
CA ALA A 235 15.09 -5.54 -14.51
C ALA A 235 14.36 -4.21 -14.72
N MET A 236 14.99 -3.26 -15.43
CA MET A 236 14.43 -1.94 -15.65
C MET A 236 13.20 -1.99 -16.57
N ASN A 237 13.19 -2.84 -17.61
CA ASN A 237 12.02 -3.04 -18.45
C ASN A 237 10.81 -3.49 -17.61
N ASN A 238 10.98 -4.50 -16.77
CA ASN A 238 9.92 -4.99 -15.89
C ASN A 238 9.46 -3.91 -14.91
N ALA A 239 10.39 -3.15 -14.34
CA ALA A 239 10.09 -2.08 -13.40
C ALA A 239 9.23 -0.98 -14.03
N CYS A 240 9.62 -0.50 -15.22
CA CYS A 240 8.86 0.49 -15.97
C CYS A 240 7.46 -0.04 -16.36
N LEU A 241 7.35 -1.30 -16.79
CA LEU A 241 6.08 -1.89 -17.24
C LEU A 241 5.07 -2.10 -16.11
N MET A 242 5.55 -2.32 -14.90
CA MET A 242 4.72 -2.65 -13.72
C MET A 242 4.47 -1.45 -12.80
N GLY A 243 5.30 -0.41 -12.84
CA GLY A 243 5.25 0.71 -11.92
C GLY A 243 3.90 1.45 -11.90
N LYS A 244 3.33 1.59 -10.71
CA LYS A 244 2.42 2.67 -10.34
C LYS A 244 2.97 3.29 -9.04
N SER A 245 3.84 4.28 -9.13
CA SER A 245 4.26 5.07 -7.96
C SER A 245 4.05 6.57 -8.18
N ARG A 246 3.88 7.26 -7.06
CA ARG A 246 3.34 8.63 -6.86
C ARG A 246 4.42 9.70 -6.63
N HIS A 247 5.70 9.37 -6.74
CA HIS A 247 6.80 10.30 -6.46
C HIS A 247 7.59 10.54 -7.74
N SER A 248 7.60 11.79 -8.17
CA SER A 248 8.13 12.29 -9.45
C SER A 248 9.44 13.06 -9.28
N ASP A 249 10.20 12.80 -8.22
CA ASP A 249 11.37 13.61 -7.87
C ASP A 249 12.67 12.81 -8.06
N MET A 250 13.06 12.57 -9.32
CA MET A 250 14.45 12.21 -9.65
C MET A 250 14.84 12.83 -11.00
N VAL A 251 15.43 14.01 -10.95
CA VAL A 251 16.16 14.64 -12.07
C VAL A 251 17.53 15.08 -11.53
N ASP A 252 18.54 14.97 -12.38
CA ASP A 252 19.93 15.41 -12.22
C ASP A 252 20.90 14.39 -11.59
N ARG A 253 21.28 13.35 -12.35
CA ARG A 253 22.70 12.96 -12.50
C ARG A 253 22.89 11.95 -13.64
N GLU A 254 24.01 12.12 -14.34
CA GLU A 254 24.44 11.39 -15.55
C GLU A 254 24.34 9.86 -15.36
N PHE A 255 23.23 9.30 -15.82
CA PHE A 255 23.06 7.86 -15.99
C PHE A 255 23.92 7.44 -17.21
N ASP A 256 24.79 6.44 -17.05
CA ASP A 256 25.69 6.01 -18.13
C ASP A 256 24.90 5.34 -19.27
N ASN A 257 24.61 6.13 -20.30
CA ASN A 257 23.74 5.85 -21.45
C ASN A 257 24.17 4.63 -22.32
N LYS A 258 25.23 3.90 -21.94
CA LYS A 258 25.69 2.69 -22.64
C LYS A 258 25.09 1.39 -22.12
N LEU A 259 24.48 1.39 -20.92
CA LEU A 259 24.02 0.16 -20.24
C LEU A 259 22.50 -0.08 -20.36
N PHE A 260 21.75 0.83 -20.98
CA PHE A 260 20.29 0.86 -20.93
C PHE A 260 19.68 1.13 -22.31
N ASP A 261 18.80 0.25 -22.76
CA ASP A 261 18.03 0.45 -24.00
C ASP A 261 16.69 1.14 -23.69
N MET A 262 16.76 2.46 -23.50
CA MET A 262 15.60 3.31 -23.21
C MET A 262 14.54 3.23 -24.31
N LYS A 263 14.95 2.95 -25.55
CA LYS A 263 14.05 2.76 -26.68
C LYS A 263 13.17 1.53 -26.47
N GLU A 264 13.76 0.41 -26.05
CA GLU A 264 13.01 -0.81 -25.81
C GLU A 264 12.03 -0.68 -24.64
N ALA A 265 12.45 -0.04 -23.54
CA ALA A 265 11.58 0.21 -22.39
C ALA A 265 10.35 1.05 -22.78
N MET A 266 10.58 2.14 -23.53
CA MET A 266 9.53 3.01 -24.06
C MET A 266 8.59 2.25 -25.02
N ASN A 267 9.17 1.48 -25.94
CA ASN A 267 8.40 0.70 -26.91
C ASN A 267 7.49 -0.33 -26.21
N ASN A 268 8.00 -1.05 -25.23
CA ASN A 268 7.21 -2.00 -24.44
C ASN A 268 6.08 -1.31 -23.67
N ALA A 269 6.32 -0.14 -23.10
CA ALA A 269 5.30 0.64 -22.41
C ALA A 269 4.19 1.11 -23.36
N CYS A 270 4.58 1.57 -24.56
CA CYS A 270 3.67 1.93 -25.65
C CYS A 270 2.84 0.72 -26.10
N LEU A 271 3.47 -0.43 -26.36
CA LEU A 271 2.78 -1.65 -26.77
C LEU A 271 1.74 -2.11 -25.74
N LYS A 272 2.08 -2.06 -24.45
CA LYS A 272 1.17 -2.46 -23.36
C LYS A 272 0.12 -1.39 -23.03
N GLY A 273 0.27 -0.16 -23.50
CA GLY A 273 -0.66 0.95 -23.21
C GLY A 273 -0.50 1.54 -21.81
N LYS A 274 0.73 1.53 -21.28
CA LYS A 274 1.05 2.05 -19.95
C LYS A 274 1.36 3.56 -20.04
N VAL A 275 0.32 4.38 -20.18
CA VAL A 275 0.44 5.85 -20.37
C VAL A 275 1.30 6.50 -19.27
N ASP A 276 1.05 6.18 -18.00
CA ASP A 276 1.79 6.76 -16.87
C ASP A 276 3.28 6.38 -16.89
N THR A 277 3.62 5.20 -17.42
CA THR A 277 5.01 4.80 -17.62
C THR A 277 5.67 5.60 -18.73
N VAL A 278 4.99 5.77 -19.87
CA VAL A 278 5.51 6.59 -20.98
C VAL A 278 5.81 8.02 -20.53
N LYS A 279 4.88 8.62 -19.77
CA LYS A 279 5.05 9.94 -19.16
C LYS A 279 6.28 10.00 -18.27
N ARG A 280 6.39 9.11 -17.29
CA ARG A 280 7.52 9.07 -16.35
C ARG A 280 8.86 8.83 -17.03
N LEU A 281 8.90 7.97 -18.05
CA LEU A 281 10.12 7.75 -18.82
C LEU A 281 10.60 9.06 -19.45
N ILE A 282 9.71 9.82 -20.07
CA ILE A 282 10.08 11.11 -20.67
C ILE A 282 10.36 12.20 -19.63
N GLU A 283 9.64 12.21 -18.51
CA GLU A 283 9.81 13.22 -17.45
C GLU A 283 11.14 13.05 -16.71
N ASN A 284 11.58 11.81 -16.49
CA ASN A 284 12.77 11.50 -15.69
C ASN A 284 14.05 11.33 -16.52
N PHE A 285 13.96 11.20 -17.85
CA PHE A 285 15.10 10.90 -18.71
C PHE A 285 15.15 11.83 -19.93
N HIS A 286 16.36 12.14 -20.39
CA HIS A 286 16.55 12.98 -21.57
C HIS A 286 15.87 12.39 -22.81
N ILE A 287 15.11 13.22 -23.52
CA ILE A 287 14.28 12.78 -24.64
C ILE A 287 15.06 12.11 -25.79
N GLU A 288 16.33 12.48 -25.97
CA GLU A 288 17.24 11.94 -26.98
C GLU A 288 17.53 10.44 -26.80
N LEU A 289 17.23 9.89 -25.62
CA LEU A 289 17.37 8.47 -25.32
C LEU A 289 16.24 7.62 -25.92
N PHE A 290 15.14 8.25 -26.35
CA PHE A 290 13.97 7.55 -26.89
C PHE A 290 13.84 7.69 -28.40
N ASP A 291 13.16 6.71 -29.01
CA ASP A 291 12.68 6.82 -30.37
C ASP A 291 11.18 7.16 -30.35
N LEU A 292 10.86 8.45 -30.35
CA LEU A 292 9.47 8.92 -30.29
C LEU A 292 8.66 8.53 -31.53
N LYS A 293 9.31 8.35 -32.69
CA LYS A 293 8.66 7.90 -33.92
C LYS A 293 8.17 6.46 -33.76
N GLU A 294 9.06 5.59 -33.26
CA GLU A 294 8.73 4.20 -32.97
C GLU A 294 7.68 4.08 -31.84
N ALA A 295 7.75 4.93 -30.82
CA ALA A 295 6.74 5.01 -29.76
C ALA A 295 5.35 5.39 -30.30
N MET A 296 5.27 6.40 -31.17
CA MET A 296 4.04 6.83 -31.85
C MET A 296 3.47 5.71 -32.71
N LYS A 297 4.33 5.08 -33.53
CA LYS A 297 3.96 3.94 -34.38
C LYS A 297 3.37 2.78 -33.56
N ASN A 298 4.08 2.31 -32.54
CA ASN A 298 3.63 1.21 -31.68
C ASN A 298 2.32 1.54 -30.95
N SER A 299 2.15 2.78 -30.51
CA SER A 299 0.90 3.25 -29.89
C SER A 299 -0.28 3.25 -30.87
N CYS A 300 -0.05 3.62 -32.14
CA CYS A 300 -1.07 3.58 -33.19
C CYS A 300 -1.44 2.14 -33.58
N ILE A 301 -0.46 1.27 -33.80
CA ILE A 301 -0.66 -0.17 -34.09
C ILE A 301 -1.49 -0.83 -32.98
N MET A 302 -1.16 -0.55 -31.72
CA MET A 302 -1.83 -1.16 -30.57
C MET A 302 -3.11 -0.43 -30.14
N GLY A 303 -3.48 0.68 -30.79
CA GLY A 303 -4.69 1.46 -30.51
C GLY A 303 -4.67 2.14 -29.14
N LYS A 304 -3.49 2.56 -28.67
CA LYS A 304 -3.32 3.22 -27.38
C LYS A 304 -3.56 4.73 -27.51
N LEU A 305 -4.82 5.09 -27.73
CA LEU A 305 -5.25 6.46 -28.02
C LEU A 305 -4.73 7.49 -26.99
N ASP A 306 -4.72 7.15 -25.70
CA ASP A 306 -4.24 8.06 -24.66
C ASP A 306 -2.75 8.40 -24.79
N ILE A 307 -1.93 7.46 -25.26
CA ILE A 307 -0.50 7.70 -25.53
C ILE A 307 -0.35 8.55 -26.80
N VAL A 308 -1.10 8.23 -27.86
CA VAL A 308 -1.11 9.00 -29.11
C VAL A 308 -1.46 10.47 -28.86
N LYS A 309 -2.56 10.71 -28.13
CA LYS A 309 -2.97 12.05 -27.71
C LYS A 309 -1.87 12.77 -26.95
N TRP A 310 -1.28 12.09 -25.97
CA TRP A 310 -0.27 12.70 -25.13
C TRP A 310 0.99 13.05 -25.90
N LEU A 311 1.48 12.17 -26.80
CA LEU A 311 2.65 12.44 -27.64
C LEU A 311 2.44 13.68 -28.53
N ILE A 312 1.29 13.77 -29.21
CA ILE A 312 0.95 14.92 -30.07
C ILE A 312 0.77 16.22 -29.27
N GLN A 313 0.29 16.13 -28.03
CA GLN A 313 0.09 17.32 -27.19
C GLN A 313 1.39 17.87 -26.59
N ASN A 314 2.42 17.03 -26.42
CA ASN A 314 3.64 17.39 -25.70
C ASN A 314 4.87 17.55 -26.60
N PHE A 315 4.77 17.14 -27.87
CA PHE A 315 5.88 17.20 -28.82
C PHE A 315 5.45 17.85 -30.14
N ASP A 316 6.43 18.39 -30.86
CA ASP A 316 6.20 18.95 -32.19
C ASP A 316 5.71 17.84 -33.14
N ASN A 317 4.62 18.10 -33.85
CA ASN A 317 4.03 17.16 -34.79
C ASN A 317 4.97 16.85 -35.97
N GLU A 318 5.91 17.74 -36.30
CA GLU A 318 6.93 17.48 -37.33
C GLU A 318 7.85 16.29 -36.98
N LEU A 319 7.90 15.89 -35.71
CA LEU A 319 8.63 14.71 -35.26
C LEU A 319 7.97 13.40 -35.70
N PHE A 320 6.67 13.40 -35.99
CA PHE A 320 5.90 12.19 -36.27
C PHE A 320 5.50 12.12 -37.75
N ASP A 321 5.67 10.94 -38.36
CA ASP A 321 5.03 10.66 -39.65
C ASP A 321 3.55 10.36 -39.40
N MET A 322 2.73 11.41 -39.46
CA MET A 322 1.29 11.32 -39.20
C MET A 322 0.58 10.42 -40.23
N LYS A 323 1.06 10.37 -41.47
CA LYS A 323 0.52 9.49 -42.50
C LYS A 323 0.79 8.02 -42.15
N GLU A 324 2.02 7.69 -41.75
CA GLU A 324 2.37 6.35 -41.28
C GLU A 324 1.58 5.97 -40.02
N ALA A 325 1.40 6.90 -39.06
CA ALA A 325 0.62 6.69 -37.85
C ALA A 325 -0.85 6.33 -38.17
N MET A 326 -1.49 7.07 -39.08
CA MET A 326 -2.84 6.78 -39.55
C MET A 326 -2.92 5.43 -40.26
N ASN A 327 -2.03 5.17 -41.22
CA ASN A 327 -2.01 3.91 -41.97
C ASN A 327 -1.89 2.69 -41.05
N ASN A 328 -1.02 2.78 -40.04
CA ASN A 328 -0.86 1.73 -39.03
C ASN A 328 -2.12 1.52 -38.17
N ALA A 329 -2.80 2.59 -37.77
CA ALA A 329 -4.05 2.50 -37.02
C ALA A 329 -5.18 1.91 -37.87
N CYS A 330 -5.27 2.28 -39.15
CA CYS A 330 -6.24 1.76 -40.12
C CYS A 330 -6.02 0.26 -40.40
N LEU A 331 -4.78 -0.14 -40.72
CA LEU A 331 -4.42 -1.52 -41.06
C LEU A 331 -4.85 -2.53 -39.98
N ILE A 332 -4.75 -2.14 -38.70
CA ILE A 332 -5.09 -3.00 -37.55
C ILE A 332 -6.54 -2.79 -37.07
N GLY A 333 -7.27 -1.84 -37.65
CA GLY A 333 -8.67 -1.55 -37.32
C GLY A 333 -8.87 -0.83 -35.98
N LYS A 334 -7.96 0.07 -35.59
CA LYS A 334 -8.04 0.85 -34.34
C LYS A 334 -8.94 2.07 -34.50
N LEU A 335 -10.25 1.84 -34.59
CA LEU A 335 -11.26 2.84 -34.95
C LEU A 335 -11.20 4.14 -34.11
N ASP A 336 -11.04 4.05 -32.79
CA ASP A 336 -11.01 5.25 -31.93
C ASP A 336 -9.79 6.13 -32.20
N THR A 337 -8.64 5.51 -32.48
CA THR A 337 -7.42 6.22 -32.89
C THR A 337 -7.58 6.86 -34.26
N VAL A 338 -8.14 6.13 -35.23
CA VAL A 338 -8.39 6.66 -36.59
C VAL A 338 -9.33 7.86 -36.55
N LYS A 339 -10.47 7.75 -35.86
CA LYS A 339 -11.43 8.86 -35.70
C LYS A 339 -10.76 10.09 -35.13
N TRP A 340 -10.02 9.89 -34.04
CA TRP A 340 -9.36 11.01 -33.37
C TRP A 340 -8.29 11.67 -34.26
N LEU A 341 -7.50 10.90 -35.02
CA LEU A 341 -6.52 11.45 -35.95
C LEU A 341 -7.17 12.25 -37.09
N ILE A 342 -8.27 11.76 -37.68
CA ILE A 342 -9.03 12.47 -38.74
C ILE A 342 -9.62 13.79 -38.21
N GLU A 343 -10.10 13.79 -36.97
CA GLU A 343 -10.73 14.98 -36.36
C GLU A 343 -9.71 16.08 -36.03
N ASN A 344 -8.42 15.75 -35.87
CA ASN A 344 -7.41 16.68 -35.35
C ASN A 344 -6.32 17.07 -36.36
N PHE A 345 -6.30 16.46 -37.55
CA PHE A 345 -5.30 16.73 -38.59
C PHE A 345 -5.97 16.87 -39.96
N ASP A 346 -5.32 17.58 -40.89
CA ASP A 346 -5.88 17.82 -42.22
C ASP A 346 -6.10 16.51 -42.99
N ASN A 347 -7.30 16.35 -43.57
CA ASN A 347 -7.68 15.17 -44.33
C ASN A 347 -6.81 14.96 -45.57
N GLU A 348 -6.18 16.02 -46.10
CA GLU A 348 -5.25 15.92 -47.22
C GLU A 348 -3.93 15.19 -46.87
N LEU A 349 -3.62 15.03 -45.58
CA LEU A 349 -2.44 14.27 -45.11
C LEU A 349 -2.63 12.76 -45.21
N PHE A 350 -3.87 12.28 -45.31
CA PHE A 350 -4.21 10.86 -45.21
C PHE A 350 -4.77 10.33 -46.54
N ASP A 351 -4.10 9.34 -47.14
CA ASP A 351 -4.65 8.67 -48.32
C ASP A 351 -5.74 7.69 -47.88
N MET A 352 -6.98 8.17 -47.83
CA MET A 352 -8.14 7.36 -47.43
C MET A 352 -8.47 6.21 -48.40
N LYS A 353 -7.68 5.98 -49.47
CA LYS A 353 -7.83 4.81 -50.34
C LYS A 353 -7.14 3.56 -49.80
N GLU A 354 -6.26 3.69 -48.81
CA GLU A 354 -5.53 2.59 -48.17
C GLU A 354 -6.11 2.17 -46.80
N ALA A 355 -7.14 2.88 -46.32
CA ALA A 355 -7.89 2.60 -45.09
C ALA A 355 -9.15 1.76 -45.39
#